data_AF-A0A8D8D7E4-F1
#
_entry.id   AF-A0A8D8D7E4-F1
#
_cell.length_a   1.000
_cell.length_b   1.000
_cell.length_c   1.000
_cell.angle_alpha   90.00
_cell.angle_beta   90.00
_cell.angle_gamma   90.00
#
_symmetry.space_group_name_H-M   'P 1'
#
loop_
_entity.id
_entity.type
_entity.pdbx_description
1 polymer ?
#
loop_
_entity_poly.entity_id
_entity_poly.type
_entity_poly.pdbx_seq_one_letter_code
_entity_poly.pdbx_strand_id
1 'polypeptide(L)'
;MTAINSLQNFVTSALDCTRFRLIREDADFEEEAAAFHPEMAHQIFGEQENIFGYRDLQIDVCFAAGPLDIYFNIKYSKKVDNVNTEGIKADDVEKSLAALVEDGCYYTNMDEYKKVIKARSAAFKPFGTKVDEFEVNPGASARTFEVYVS
;
A
#
# COMPACT_ATOMS: atom_id res chain seq x y z
N MET A 1 -22.56 19.74 -22.08
CA MET A 1 -21.73 18.56 -22.43
C MET A 1 -20.25 18.69 -22.07
N THR A 2 -19.76 19.84 -21.57
CA THR A 2 -18.33 20.05 -21.28
C THR A 2 -17.87 19.51 -19.91
N ALA A 3 -18.73 19.54 -18.88
CA ALA A 3 -18.38 19.12 -17.52
C ALA A 3 -18.17 17.60 -17.35
N ILE A 4 -18.86 16.77 -18.14
CA ILE A 4 -18.74 15.30 -18.06
C ILE A 4 -17.40 14.84 -18.66
N ASN A 5 -16.93 15.47 -19.74
CA ASN A 5 -15.64 15.16 -20.34
C ASN A 5 -14.46 15.53 -19.43
N SER A 6 -14.60 16.57 -18.59
CA SER A 6 -13.57 16.94 -17.62
C SER A 6 -13.45 15.96 -16.44
N LEU A 7 -14.50 15.18 -16.15
CA LEU A 7 -14.53 14.24 -15.02
C LEU A 7 -13.92 12.87 -15.35
N GLN A 8 -13.80 12.51 -16.63
CA GLN A 8 -13.13 11.28 -17.05
C GLN A 8 -11.67 11.22 -16.57
N ASN A 9 -10.99 12.37 -16.51
CA ASN A 9 -9.61 12.49 -16.01
C ASN A 9 -9.48 12.34 -14.48
N PHE A 10 -10.59 12.13 -13.77
CA PHE A 10 -10.62 11.87 -12.33
C PHE A 10 -11.01 10.41 -12.01
N VAL A 11 -11.12 9.55 -13.01
CA VAL A 11 -11.31 8.12 -12.85
C VAL A 11 -9.97 7.44 -13.07
N THR A 12 -9.52 6.65 -12.11
CA THR A 12 -8.27 5.89 -12.20
C THR A 12 -8.52 4.43 -11.84
N SER A 13 -7.86 3.49 -12.53
CA SER A 13 -7.93 2.07 -12.15
C SER A 13 -7.24 1.85 -10.80
N ALA A 14 -7.93 1.16 -9.89
CA ALA A 14 -7.42 0.78 -8.58
C ALA A 14 -6.17 -0.11 -8.69
N LEU A 15 -6.12 -1.00 -9.70
CA LEU A 15 -4.99 -1.90 -9.90
C LEU A 15 -3.72 -1.15 -10.31
N ASP A 16 -3.87 -0.14 -11.18
CA ASP A 16 -2.75 0.66 -11.67
C ASP A 16 -2.26 1.67 -10.61
N CYS A 17 -3.17 2.30 -9.87
CA CYS A 17 -2.78 3.32 -8.89
C CYS A 17 -2.29 2.75 -7.56
N THR A 18 -2.65 1.49 -7.23
CA THR A 18 -2.29 0.88 -5.94
C THR A 18 -1.00 0.07 -6.06
N ARG A 19 -0.08 0.31 -5.14
CA ARG A 19 1.26 -0.30 -5.13
C ARG A 19 1.58 -0.79 -3.74
N PHE A 20 2.03 -2.04 -3.65
CA PHE A 20 2.53 -2.66 -2.44
C PHE A 20 4.04 -2.60 -2.39
N ARG A 21 4.58 -2.43 -1.18
CA ARG A 21 6.03 -2.42 -0.92
C ARG A 21 6.36 -3.18 0.35
N LEU A 22 7.47 -3.91 0.35
CA LEU A 22 8.06 -4.49 1.55
C LEU A 22 9.28 -3.65 1.96
N ILE A 23 9.18 -2.97 3.09
CA ILE A 23 10.19 -2.03 3.58
C ILE A 23 11.11 -2.73 4.58
N ARG A 24 12.40 -2.74 4.28
CA ARG A 24 13.51 -3.18 5.14
C ARG A 24 14.36 -1.99 5.56
N GLU A 25 14.60 -1.09 4.63
CA GLU A 25 15.39 0.12 4.82
C GLU A 25 14.77 1.33 4.12
N ASP A 26 15.27 2.52 4.42
CA ASP A 26 14.72 3.78 3.92
C ASP A 26 14.76 3.90 2.39
N ALA A 27 15.69 3.20 1.72
CA ALA A 27 15.81 3.20 0.27
C ALA A 27 14.62 2.52 -0.43
N ASP A 28 13.97 1.53 0.22
CA ASP A 28 12.87 0.75 -0.36
C ASP A 28 11.62 1.61 -0.63
N PHE A 29 11.50 2.78 0.03
CA PHE A 29 10.41 3.73 -0.23
C PHE A 29 10.50 4.40 -1.61
N GLU A 30 11.71 4.48 -2.17
CA GLU A 30 11.99 5.13 -3.46
C GLU A 30 12.28 4.12 -4.57
N GLU A 31 12.49 2.85 -4.24
CA GLU A 31 12.77 1.80 -5.22
C GLU A 31 11.50 1.35 -5.95
N GLU A 32 11.28 1.88 -7.14
CA GLU A 32 10.12 1.54 -7.98
C GLU A 32 10.12 0.07 -8.43
N ALA A 33 11.30 -0.55 -8.59
CA ALA A 33 11.41 -1.95 -8.99
C ALA A 33 10.94 -2.95 -7.91
N ALA A 34 10.92 -2.52 -6.65
CA ALA A 34 10.44 -3.31 -5.52
C ALA A 34 8.93 -3.18 -5.29
N ALA A 35 8.27 -2.23 -5.98
CA ALA A 35 6.82 -2.07 -5.92
C ALA A 35 6.12 -3.12 -6.78
N PHE A 36 5.00 -3.64 -6.29
CA PHE A 36 4.14 -4.57 -7.04
C PHE A 36 2.68 -4.18 -6.90
N HIS A 37 1.87 -4.57 -7.88
CA HIS A 37 0.45 -4.19 -7.98
C HIS A 37 -0.46 -5.32 -7.49
N PRO A 38 -1.67 -5.02 -6.96
CA PRO A 38 -2.68 -6.03 -6.75
C PRO A 38 -3.12 -6.65 -8.09
N GLU A 39 -3.47 -7.94 -8.06
CA GLU A 39 -4.17 -8.57 -9.18
C GLU A 39 -5.69 -8.29 -9.13
N MET A 40 -6.23 -8.00 -7.94
CA MET A 40 -7.66 -7.76 -7.71
C MET A 40 -7.83 -6.70 -6.62
N ALA A 41 -8.81 -5.83 -6.79
CA ALA A 41 -9.17 -4.79 -5.82
C ALA A 41 -10.70 -4.57 -5.68
N HIS A 42 -11.51 -5.43 -6.32
CA HIS A 42 -12.98 -5.30 -6.32
C HIS A 42 -13.62 -5.35 -4.93
N GLN A 43 -13.02 -6.05 -3.97
CA GLN A 43 -13.53 -6.10 -2.60
C GLN A 43 -13.48 -4.74 -1.91
N ILE A 44 -12.58 -3.85 -2.35
CA ILE A 44 -12.24 -2.59 -1.68
C ILE A 44 -12.74 -1.38 -2.45
N PHE A 45 -12.63 -1.44 -3.78
CA PHE A 45 -13.04 -0.35 -4.68
C PHE A 45 -14.24 -0.73 -5.55
N GLY A 46 -14.94 -1.83 -5.22
CA GLY A 46 -16.13 -2.30 -5.92
C GLY A 46 -15.83 -3.01 -7.24
N GLU A 47 -16.87 -3.62 -7.84
CA GLU A 47 -16.78 -4.48 -9.03
C GLU A 47 -16.06 -3.87 -10.24
N GLN A 48 -16.06 -2.54 -10.38
CA GLN A 48 -15.41 -1.86 -11.50
C GLN A 48 -13.92 -1.62 -11.29
N GLU A 49 -13.41 -1.82 -10.06
CA GLU A 49 -12.02 -1.60 -9.68
C GLU A 49 -11.49 -0.21 -10.11
N ASN A 50 -12.36 0.79 -10.02
CA ASN A 50 -12.08 2.17 -10.40
C ASN A 50 -12.30 3.09 -9.21
N ILE A 51 -11.43 4.07 -9.07
CA ILE A 51 -11.51 5.10 -8.03
C ILE A 51 -11.82 6.42 -8.71
N PHE A 52 -12.88 7.07 -8.24
CA PHE A 52 -13.35 8.34 -8.76
C PHE A 52 -12.96 9.51 -7.86
N GLY A 53 -12.65 10.63 -8.50
CA GLY A 53 -12.52 11.93 -7.87
C GLY A 53 -11.08 12.38 -7.63
N TYR A 54 -10.09 11.64 -8.13
CA TYR A 54 -8.66 11.96 -7.98
C TYR A 54 -7.96 11.99 -9.32
N ARG A 55 -7.05 12.95 -9.48
CA ARG A 55 -6.16 13.04 -10.62
C ARG A 55 -4.76 12.64 -10.21
N ASP A 56 -4.11 11.83 -11.04
CA ASP A 56 -2.76 11.29 -10.79
C ASP A 56 -2.71 10.59 -9.42
N LEU A 57 -3.75 9.80 -9.11
CA LEU A 57 -3.86 9.07 -7.85
C LEU A 57 -2.79 8.00 -7.79
N GLN A 58 -2.13 7.92 -6.65
CA GLN A 58 -1.18 6.88 -6.30
C GLN A 58 -1.39 6.50 -4.84
N ILE A 59 -1.56 5.21 -4.60
CA ILE A 59 -1.77 4.62 -3.29
C ILE A 59 -0.60 3.68 -3.04
N ASP A 60 0.32 4.08 -2.18
CA ASP A 60 1.38 3.19 -1.72
C ASP A 60 0.95 2.55 -0.38
N VAL A 61 0.84 1.22 -0.38
CA VAL A 61 0.61 0.40 0.81
C VAL A 61 1.93 -0.29 1.18
N CYS A 62 2.59 0.25 2.19
CA CYS A 62 3.91 -0.21 2.63
C CYS A 62 3.77 -1.14 3.84
N PHE A 63 4.42 -2.30 3.79
CA PHE A 63 4.52 -3.23 4.91
C PHE A 63 5.97 -3.32 5.39
N ALA A 64 6.17 -3.38 6.70
CA ALA A 64 7.47 -3.71 7.26
C ALA A 64 7.80 -5.19 6.96
N ALA A 65 8.95 -5.49 6.35
CA ALA A 65 9.25 -6.82 5.82
C ALA A 65 9.27 -7.96 6.88
N GLY A 66 9.34 -7.64 8.17
CA GLY A 66 9.25 -8.59 9.27
C GLY A 66 7.91 -8.51 10.01
N PRO A 67 7.68 -7.45 10.82
CA PRO A 67 6.51 -7.35 11.69
C PRO A 67 5.22 -6.98 10.95
N LEU A 68 5.28 -6.69 9.64
CA LEU A 68 4.15 -6.32 8.79
C LEU A 68 3.36 -5.09 9.23
N ASP A 69 3.95 -4.22 10.05
CA ASP A 69 3.40 -2.89 10.35
C ASP A 69 3.11 -2.14 9.04
N ILE A 70 1.89 -1.60 8.94
CA ILE A 70 1.30 -1.11 7.69
C ILE A 70 1.38 0.42 7.65
N TYR A 71 1.78 0.98 6.51
CA TYR A 71 1.77 2.41 6.25
C TYR A 71 1.03 2.70 4.95
N PHE A 72 0.03 3.59 5.01
CA PHE A 72 -0.70 4.06 3.85
C PHE A 72 -0.21 5.44 3.44
N ASN A 73 0.11 5.59 2.16
CA ASN A 73 0.54 6.85 1.57
C ASN A 73 -0.27 7.13 0.31
N ILE A 74 -1.20 8.06 0.43
CA ILE A 74 -2.11 8.44 -0.65
C ILE A 74 -1.62 9.77 -1.22
N LYS A 75 -1.25 9.78 -2.50
CA LYS A 75 -0.78 10.94 -3.24
C LYS A 75 -1.71 11.19 -4.41
N TYR A 76 -2.01 12.45 -4.68
CA TYR A 76 -2.78 12.88 -5.85
C TYR A 76 -2.46 14.33 -6.18
N SER A 77 -2.63 14.71 -7.45
CA SER A 77 -2.40 16.09 -7.89
C SER A 77 -3.61 16.99 -7.68
N LYS A 78 -4.83 16.44 -7.87
CA LYS A 78 -6.10 17.16 -7.68
C LYS A 78 -7.20 16.22 -7.18
N LYS A 79 -8.14 16.78 -6.41
CA LYS A 79 -9.36 16.12 -5.92
C LYS A 79 -10.60 16.88 -6.40
N VAL A 80 -11.65 16.18 -6.82
CA VAL A 80 -12.89 16.76 -7.37
C VAL A 80 -13.59 17.72 -6.41
N ASP A 81 -13.52 17.48 -5.09
CA ASP A 81 -14.08 18.38 -4.07
C ASP A 81 -13.52 19.81 -4.17
N ASN A 82 -12.30 19.97 -4.70
CA ASN A 82 -11.66 21.28 -4.92
C ASN A 82 -12.09 21.95 -6.25
N VAL A 83 -12.93 21.29 -7.05
CA VAL A 83 -13.28 21.70 -8.42
C VAL A 83 -14.74 22.15 -8.51
N ASN A 84 -15.31 22.81 -7.49
CA ASN A 84 -16.66 23.43 -7.55
C ASN A 84 -17.73 22.61 -8.29
N THR A 85 -17.70 21.28 -8.18
CA THR A 85 -18.66 20.39 -8.81
C THR A 85 -19.87 20.27 -7.89
N GLU A 86 -21.05 20.64 -8.39
CA GLU A 86 -22.31 20.69 -7.66
C GLU A 86 -22.71 19.32 -7.06
N GLY A 87 -22.18 19.01 -5.86
CA GLY A 87 -22.58 17.84 -5.06
C GLY A 87 -21.89 16.51 -5.40
N ILE A 88 -20.96 16.48 -6.35
CA ILE A 88 -20.18 15.28 -6.67
C ILE A 88 -18.99 15.20 -5.71
N LYS A 89 -18.89 14.09 -4.94
CA LYS A 89 -17.80 13.81 -4.01
C LYS A 89 -16.84 12.78 -4.57
N ALA A 90 -15.56 12.92 -4.25
CA ALA A 90 -14.58 11.87 -4.51
C ALA A 90 -14.78 10.66 -3.59
N ASP A 91 -14.28 9.50 -4.02
CA ASP A 91 -14.28 8.28 -3.20
C ASP A 91 -13.37 8.45 -1.98
N ASP A 92 -13.74 7.82 -0.86
CA ASP A 92 -12.95 7.89 0.37
C ASP A 92 -11.94 6.74 0.42
N VAL A 93 -10.83 6.92 -0.30
CA VAL A 93 -9.76 5.92 -0.43
C VAL A 93 -9.17 5.54 0.92
N GLU A 94 -8.95 6.51 1.80
CA GLU A 94 -8.40 6.27 3.14
C GLU A 94 -9.33 5.38 3.95
N LYS A 95 -10.64 5.67 3.93
CA LYS A 95 -11.64 4.83 4.59
C LYS A 95 -11.72 3.43 4.00
N SER A 96 -11.65 3.28 2.68
CA SER A 96 -11.65 1.97 2.02
C SER A 96 -10.43 1.14 2.44
N LEU A 97 -9.24 1.76 2.52
CA LEU A 97 -8.03 1.09 2.99
C LEU A 97 -8.07 0.80 4.49
N ALA A 98 -8.61 1.71 5.30
CA ALA A 98 -8.80 1.49 6.73
C ALA A 98 -9.73 0.30 7.02
N ALA A 99 -10.71 0.03 6.15
CA ALA A 99 -11.59 -1.13 6.29
C ALA A 99 -10.90 -2.48 6.07
N LEU A 100 -9.69 -2.51 5.47
CA LEU A 100 -8.89 -3.72 5.31
C LEU A 100 -8.19 -4.17 6.58
N VAL A 101 -8.00 -3.24 7.51
CA VAL A 101 -7.11 -3.41 8.67
C VAL A 101 -7.88 -3.09 9.94
N GLU A 102 -7.45 -3.68 11.05
CA GLU A 102 -8.06 -3.31 12.34
C GLU A 102 -7.69 -1.86 12.71
N ASP A 103 -8.61 -1.19 13.40
CA ASP A 103 -8.42 0.20 13.82
C ASP A 103 -7.14 0.34 14.66
N GLY A 104 -6.26 1.26 14.25
CA GLY A 104 -4.99 1.51 14.92
C GLY A 104 -3.82 0.61 14.48
N CYS A 105 -4.02 -0.29 13.51
CA CYS A 105 -2.96 -1.15 12.98
C CYS A 105 -2.24 -0.60 11.74
N TYR A 106 -2.38 0.70 11.45
CA TYR A 106 -1.74 1.35 10.31
C TYR A 106 -1.25 2.77 10.66
N TYR A 107 -0.27 3.23 9.89
CA TYR A 107 0.29 4.57 9.97
C TYR A 107 -0.09 5.37 8.73
N THR A 108 -0.32 6.67 8.91
CA THR A 108 -0.52 7.64 7.81
C THR A 108 0.56 8.72 7.78
N ASN A 109 1.38 8.79 8.83
CA ASN A 109 2.53 9.68 8.92
C ASN A 109 3.84 8.92 8.66
N MET A 110 4.59 9.35 7.64
CA MET A 110 5.84 8.70 7.24
C MET A 110 6.92 8.77 8.33
N ASP A 111 7.07 9.91 9.01
CA ASP A 111 8.10 10.09 10.03
C ASP A 111 7.82 9.25 11.27
N GLU A 112 6.55 9.10 11.64
CA GLU A 112 6.14 8.19 12.72
C GLU A 112 6.42 6.74 12.34
N TYR A 113 6.03 6.34 11.14
CA TYR A 113 6.27 4.98 10.64
C TYR A 113 7.77 4.63 10.66
N LYS A 114 8.63 5.51 10.12
CA LYS A 114 10.09 5.32 10.08
C LYS A 114 10.71 5.19 11.48
N LYS A 115 10.20 5.93 12.46
CA LYS A 115 10.67 5.83 13.86
C LYS A 115 10.33 4.48 14.47
N VAL A 116 9.11 3.98 14.23
CA VAL A 116 8.62 2.76 14.86
C VAL A 116 9.15 1.49 14.17
N ILE A 117 9.17 1.46 12.84
CA ILE A 117 9.57 0.29 12.06
C ILE A 117 10.99 -0.18 12.38
N LYS A 118 11.93 0.76 12.62
CA LYS A 118 13.31 0.42 12.94
C LYS A 118 13.43 -0.38 14.24
N ALA A 119 12.72 0.05 15.28
CA ALA A 119 12.70 -0.64 16.56
C ALA A 119 11.94 -1.97 16.48
N ARG A 120 10.77 -1.98 15.82
CA ARG A 120 9.94 -3.19 15.68
C ARG A 120 10.60 -4.26 14.82
N SER A 121 11.20 -3.89 13.70
CA SER A 121 11.89 -4.84 12.80
C SER A 121 13.11 -5.46 13.47
N ALA A 122 13.84 -4.70 14.30
CA ALA A 122 14.95 -5.23 15.08
C ALA A 122 14.50 -6.18 16.21
N ALA A 123 13.31 -5.96 16.78
CA ALA A 123 12.75 -6.80 17.84
C ALA A 123 11.94 -7.99 17.29
N PHE A 124 11.57 -7.96 16.01
CA PHE A 124 10.73 -8.98 15.39
C PHE A 124 11.41 -10.34 15.42
N LYS A 125 10.64 -11.36 15.77
CA LYS A 125 11.02 -12.77 15.65
C LYS A 125 9.84 -13.54 15.06
N PRO A 126 10.10 -14.52 14.17
CA PRO A 126 9.05 -15.37 13.65
C PRO A 126 8.24 -16.02 14.78
N PHE A 127 6.93 -16.06 14.61
CA PHE A 127 6.02 -16.68 15.58
C PHE A 127 6.01 -18.20 15.41
N GLY A 128 5.87 -18.92 16.53
CA GLY A 128 5.76 -20.39 16.54
C GLY A 128 7.10 -21.10 16.72
N THR A 129 7.12 -22.39 16.35
CA THR A 129 8.30 -23.26 16.46
C THR A 129 8.89 -23.48 15.07
N LYS A 130 10.21 -23.35 14.96
CA LYS A 130 10.93 -23.64 13.72
C LYS A 130 10.83 -25.13 13.39
N VAL A 131 10.33 -25.45 12.20
CA VAL A 131 10.17 -26.83 11.72
C VAL A 131 11.12 -27.19 10.59
N ASP A 132 11.61 -26.19 9.85
CA ASP A 132 12.52 -26.41 8.72
C ASP A 132 13.43 -25.21 8.46
N GLU A 133 14.55 -25.45 7.77
CA GLU A 133 15.51 -24.46 7.29
C GLU A 133 16.14 -24.94 5.97
N PHE A 134 16.19 -24.07 4.97
CA PHE A 134 16.87 -24.38 3.72
C PHE A 134 17.57 -23.14 3.14
N GLU A 135 18.61 -23.40 2.36
CA GLU A 135 19.38 -22.36 1.68
C GLU A 135 19.15 -22.42 0.17
N VAL A 136 18.91 -21.27 -0.44
CA VAL A 136 18.83 -21.12 -1.90
C VAL A 136 19.98 -20.23 -2.36
N ASN A 137 20.68 -20.67 -3.41
CA ASN A 137 21.81 -19.97 -3.99
C ASN A 137 21.42 -19.38 -5.38
N PRO A 138 20.83 -18.18 -5.44
CA PRO A 138 20.45 -17.51 -6.70
C PRO A 138 21.64 -16.92 -7.49
N GLY A 139 22.89 -17.34 -7.21
CA GLY A 139 24.10 -16.92 -7.94
C GLY A 139 24.76 -15.62 -7.44
N ALA A 140 24.02 -14.68 -6.85
CA ALA A 140 24.58 -13.44 -6.29
C ALA A 140 25.01 -13.57 -4.81
N SER A 141 24.18 -14.22 -3.99
CA SER A 141 24.45 -14.50 -2.58
C SER A 141 23.54 -15.61 -2.08
N ALA A 142 24.03 -16.47 -1.19
CA ALA A 142 23.20 -17.44 -0.48
C ALA A 142 22.08 -16.74 0.30
N ARG A 143 20.87 -17.31 0.28
CA ARG A 143 19.74 -16.87 1.09
C ARG A 143 19.20 -18.04 1.90
N THR A 144 19.15 -17.86 3.21
CA THR A 144 18.54 -18.83 4.14
C THR A 144 17.08 -18.49 4.34
N PHE A 145 16.23 -19.51 4.30
CA PHE A 145 14.81 -19.44 4.58
C PHE A 145 14.49 -20.38 5.72
N GLU A 146 13.58 -19.95 6.59
CA GLU A 146 13.15 -20.70 7.77
C GLU A 146 11.63 -20.84 7.76
N VAL A 147 11.13 -22.00 8.18
CA VAL A 147 9.68 -22.28 8.26
C VAL A 147 9.30 -22.47 9.72
N TYR A 148 8.24 -21.77 10.13
CA TYR A 148 7.70 -21.81 11.50
C TYR A 148 6.24 -22.22 11.48
N VAL A 149 5.80 -22.97 12.50
CA VAL A 149 4.40 -23.39 12.69
C VAL A 149 3.95 -23.04 14.11
N SER A 150 2.72 -22.53 14.21
CA SER A 150 2.02 -22.19 15.46
C SER A 150 1.07 -23.29 15.89
#